data_AF-A0AAV5M6H7-F1
#
_entry.id   AF-A0AAV5M6H7-F1
#
_cell.length_a   1.000
_cell.length_b   1.000
_cell.length_c   1.000
_cell.angle_alpha   90.00
_cell.angle_beta   90.00
_cell.angle_gamma   90.00
#
_symmetry.space_group_name_H-M   'P 1'
#
loop_
_entity.id
_entity.type
_entity.pdbx_description
1 polymer ?
#
loop_
_entity_poly.entity_id
_entity_poly.type
_entity_poly.pdbx_seq_one_letter_code
_entity_poly.pdbx_strand_id
1 'polypeptide(L)'
;MRKVIRWESDIPSVDARPSDVITLANRCKAPTYVNKQIVLADAVRIGRVHDRKPTYDVFLDSAADGPDLLSKELELVRNIDLAVKEERYDDAV
;
A
#
# COMPACT_ATOMS: atom_id res chain seq x y z
N MET A 1 11.93 13.32 40.66
CA MET A 1 12.47 12.09 40.03
C MET A 1 13.73 12.48 39.28
N ARG A 2 14.91 12.00 39.70
CA ARG A 2 16.19 12.42 39.10
C ARG A 2 16.44 11.57 37.86
N LYS A 3 16.56 12.19 36.68
CA LYS A 3 17.05 11.50 35.47
C LYS A 3 18.50 11.10 35.71
N VAL A 4 18.82 9.82 35.56
CA VAL A 4 20.20 9.32 35.68
C VAL A 4 20.89 9.56 34.35
N ILE A 5 21.87 10.46 34.33
CA ILE A 5 22.74 10.71 33.19
C ILE A 5 24.09 10.09 33.55
N ARG A 6 24.58 9.17 32.71
CA ARG A 6 25.90 8.56 32.86
C ARG A 6 26.78 8.97 31.68
N TRP A 7 28.00 9.37 32.00
CA TRP A 7 29.05 9.71 31.03
C TRP A 7 29.94 8.49 30.86
N GLU A 8 29.80 7.76 29.76
CA GLU A 8 30.63 6.59 29.45
C GLU A 8 31.73 6.95 28.42
N SER A 9 31.63 8.12 27.75
CA SER A 9 32.58 8.72 26.79
C SER A 9 32.12 10.16 26.45
N ASP A 10 32.62 10.79 25.38
CA ASP A 10 32.14 12.09 24.83
C ASP A 10 30.64 12.11 24.48
N ILE A 11 29.95 10.96 24.56
CA ILE A 11 28.52 10.82 24.30
C ILE A 11 27.80 10.56 25.64
N PRO A 12 26.89 11.44 26.07
CA PRO A 12 26.08 11.21 27.27
C PRO A 12 25.09 10.08 27.04
N SER A 13 25.04 9.13 27.99
CA SER A 13 23.96 8.14 28.07
C SER A 13 22.87 8.66 29.01
N VAL A 14 21.64 8.70 28.51
CA VAL A 14 20.48 9.19 29.25
C VAL A 14 19.42 8.10 29.25
N ASP A 15 18.95 7.72 30.43
CA ASP A 15 17.79 6.85 30.54
C ASP A 15 16.52 7.63 30.20
N ALA A 16 15.77 7.14 29.23
CA ALA A 16 14.57 7.77 28.71
C ALA A 16 13.56 6.71 28.24
N ARG A 17 12.27 7.01 28.43
CA ARG A 17 11.22 6.12 27.93
C ARG A 17 11.22 6.13 26.40
N PRO A 18 10.90 5.01 25.74
CA PRO A 18 10.86 4.93 24.28
C PRO A 18 9.98 6.00 23.61
N SER A 19 8.85 6.36 24.23
CA SER A 19 7.95 7.43 23.76
C SER A 19 8.64 8.79 23.64
N ASP A 20 9.47 9.10 24.64
CA ASP A 20 10.14 10.39 24.75
C ASP A 20 11.31 10.44 23.74
N VAL A 21 12.02 9.32 23.58
CA VAL A 21 13.11 9.15 22.59
C VAL A 21 12.59 9.32 21.16
N ILE A 22 11.48 8.67 20.80
CA ILE A 22 10.89 8.77 19.45
C ILE A 22 10.47 10.22 19.16
N THR A 23 9.81 10.87 20.12
CA THR A 23 9.38 12.26 19.97
C THR A 23 10.58 13.19 19.76
N LEU A 24 11.65 13.00 20.54
CA LEU A 24 12.87 13.78 20.42
C LEU A 24 13.58 13.52 19.08
N ALA A 25 13.72 12.26 18.67
CA ALA A 25 14.35 11.89 17.41
C ALA A 25 13.63 12.50 16.20
N ASN A 26 12.29 12.51 16.21
CA ASN A 26 11.50 13.14 15.15
C ASN A 26 11.70 14.67 15.07
N ARG A 27 11.81 15.33 16.22
CA ARG A 27 12.07 16.79 16.30
C ARG A 27 13.48 17.13 15.86
N CYS A 28 14.47 16.35 16.30
CA CYS A 28 15.88 16.56 16.01
C CYS A 28 16.33 15.99 14.66
N LYS A 29 15.45 15.28 13.94
CA LYS A 29 15.77 14.55 12.71
C LYS A 29 16.94 13.58 12.90
N ALA A 30 17.02 12.98 14.07
CA ALA A 30 18.06 12.02 14.42
C ALA A 30 17.63 10.59 14.04
N PRO A 31 18.57 9.74 13.60
CA PRO A 31 18.29 8.32 13.39
C PRO A 31 17.98 7.62 14.71
N THR A 32 17.16 6.57 14.64
CA THR A 32 16.83 5.72 15.79
C THR A 32 17.39 4.32 15.58
N TYR A 33 17.89 3.73 16.67
CA TYR A 33 18.44 2.39 16.68
C TYR A 33 17.78 1.58 17.79
N VAL A 34 17.53 0.30 17.52
CA VAL A 34 16.93 -0.64 18.47
C VAL A 34 17.85 -1.86 18.60
N ASN A 35 17.95 -2.41 19.79
CA ASN A 35 18.75 -3.62 20.03
C ASN A 35 18.19 -4.80 19.23
N LYS A 36 19.07 -5.53 18.54
CA LYS A 36 18.71 -6.70 17.72
C LYS A 36 17.93 -7.77 18.50
N GLN A 37 18.22 -7.96 19.78
CA GLN A 37 17.53 -8.95 20.61
C GLN A 37 16.05 -8.61 20.81
N ILE A 38 15.73 -7.32 21.00
CA ILE A 38 14.33 -6.85 21.11
C ILE A 38 13.60 -7.09 19.79
N VAL A 39 14.27 -6.86 18.66
CA VAL A 39 13.69 -7.11 17.34
C VAL A 39 13.40 -8.60 17.12
N LEU A 40 14.32 -9.48 17.53
CA LEU A 40 14.13 -10.92 17.36
C LEU A 40 13.07 -11.50 18.31
N ALA A 41 12.96 -10.97 19.53
CA ALA A 41 12.03 -11.46 20.53
C ALA A 41 10.60 -10.92 20.33
N ASP A 42 10.47 -9.61 20.12
CA ASP A 42 9.19 -8.90 20.30
C ASP A 42 8.67 -8.24 19.01
N ALA A 43 9.48 -8.12 17.95
CA ALA A 43 9.00 -7.44 16.75
C ALA A 43 8.02 -8.32 15.97
N VAL A 44 6.91 -7.70 15.58
CA VAL A 44 5.96 -8.30 14.65
C VAL A 44 6.28 -7.81 13.25
N ARG A 45 6.56 -8.74 12.34
CA ARG A 45 6.70 -8.44 10.92
C ARG A 45 5.31 -8.18 10.34
N ILE A 46 5.00 -6.92 10.03
CA ILE A 46 3.76 -6.55 9.35
C ILE A 46 4.00 -6.61 7.84
N GLY A 47 3.57 -7.71 7.21
CA GLY A 47 3.65 -7.98 5.77
C GLY A 47 3.57 -9.47 5.46
N ARG A 48 2.89 -9.88 4.37
CA ARG A 48 2.80 -11.28 3.94
C ARG A 48 4.20 -11.88 3.75
N VAL A 49 4.42 -13.05 4.34
CA VAL A 49 5.59 -13.90 4.08
C VAL A 49 5.48 -14.41 2.63
N HIS A 50 6.11 -13.73 1.68
CA HIS A 50 6.43 -14.32 0.38
C HIS A 50 7.75 -15.10 0.52
N ASP A 51 7.68 -16.26 1.18
CA ASP A 51 8.74 -17.27 1.14
C ASP A 51 8.30 -18.50 0.35
N ARG A 52 7.54 -18.23 -0.70
CA ARG A 52 7.28 -19.16 -1.80
C ARG A 52 7.55 -18.34 -3.04
N LYS A 53 8.27 -18.94 -3.99
CA LYS A 53 8.49 -18.57 -5.39
C LYS A 53 7.58 -17.42 -5.86
N PRO A 54 8.02 -16.51 -6.75
CA PRO A 54 7.10 -15.60 -7.42
C PRO A 54 6.19 -16.39 -8.38
N THR A 55 5.35 -17.29 -7.86
CA THR A 55 4.00 -17.46 -8.33
C THR A 55 3.35 -16.15 -7.96
N TYR A 56 3.52 -15.19 -8.85
CA TYR A 56 2.64 -14.04 -8.93
C TYR A 56 1.24 -14.66 -8.91
N ASP A 57 0.56 -14.59 -7.78
CA ASP A 57 -0.85 -14.91 -7.71
C ASP A 57 -1.54 -13.68 -8.29
N VAL A 58 -1.50 -13.58 -9.62
CA VAL A 58 -2.11 -12.49 -10.42
C VAL A 58 -3.63 -12.44 -10.16
N PHE A 59 -4.20 -13.42 -9.44
CA PHE A 59 -5.63 -13.57 -9.24
C PHE A 59 -6.30 -12.52 -8.35
N LEU A 60 -5.57 -11.62 -7.68
CA LEU A 60 -6.20 -10.64 -6.78
C LEU A 60 -6.24 -9.20 -7.29
N ASP A 61 -5.78 -8.92 -8.52
CA ASP A 61 -6.06 -7.66 -9.23
C ASP A 61 -6.38 -7.88 -10.72
N SER A 62 -6.63 -9.12 -11.15
CA SER A 62 -7.25 -9.33 -12.46
C SER A 62 -8.64 -8.71 -12.42
N ALA A 63 -8.82 -7.59 -13.13
CA ALA A 63 -10.14 -7.13 -13.54
C ALA A 63 -10.92 -8.35 -14.02
N ALA A 64 -12.18 -8.50 -13.57
CA ALA A 64 -13.00 -9.65 -13.94
C ALA A 64 -12.88 -9.86 -15.46
N ASP A 65 -12.33 -11.00 -15.87
CA ASP A 65 -12.02 -11.37 -17.27
C ASP A 65 -13.31 -11.64 -18.09
N GLY A 66 -14.41 -11.05 -17.67
CA GLY A 66 -15.72 -11.12 -18.30
C GLY A 66 -16.04 -9.80 -18.99
N PRO A 67 -16.86 -9.81 -20.05
CA PRO A 67 -17.31 -8.59 -20.68
C PRO A 67 -17.99 -7.72 -19.63
N ASP A 68 -17.40 -6.55 -19.38
CA ASP A 68 -17.97 -5.53 -18.52
C ASP A 68 -19.40 -5.22 -18.98
N LEU A 69 -20.35 -5.24 -18.05
CA LEU A 69 -21.78 -5.09 -18.36
C LEU A 69 -22.03 -3.76 -19.08
N LEU A 70 -21.31 -2.70 -18.68
CA LEU A 70 -21.37 -1.38 -19.32
C LEU A 70 -20.86 -1.43 -20.76
N SER A 71 -19.79 -2.20 -21.01
CA SER A 71 -19.24 -2.38 -22.36
C SER A 71 -20.23 -3.08 -23.30
N LYS A 72 -20.99 -4.06 -22.80
CA LYS A 72 -22.02 -4.77 -23.57
C LYS A 72 -23.24 -3.90 -23.86
N GLU A 73 -23.68 -3.09 -22.91
CA GLU A 73 -24.74 -2.11 -23.12
C GLU A 73 -24.33 -1.04 -24.13
N LEU A 74 -23.09 -0.55 -24.05
CA LEU A 74 -22.55 0.44 -24.96
C LEU A 74 -22.39 -0.10 -26.39
N GLU A 75 -21.97 -1.36 -26.55
CA GLU A 75 -21.92 -2.05 -27.84
C GLU A 75 -23.32 -2.15 -28.47
N LEU A 76 -24.34 -2.53 -27.69
CA LEU A 76 -25.71 -2.61 -28.16
C LEU A 76 -26.24 -1.25 -28.64
N VAL A 77 -26.01 -0.18 -27.88
CA VAL A 77 -26.42 1.18 -28.26
C VAL A 77 -25.74 1.62 -29.56
N ARG A 78 -24.45 1.34 -29.73
CA ARG A 78 -23.72 1.66 -30.97
C ARG A 78 -24.24 0.88 -32.17
N ASN A 79 -24.60 -0.39 -31.98
CA ASN A 79 -25.14 -1.22 -33.05
C ASN A 79 -26.55 -0.75 -33.48
N ILE A 80 -27.37 -0.27 -32.54
CA ILE A 80 -28.67 0.32 -32.86
C ILE A 80 -28.50 1.65 -33.61
N ASP A 81 -27.61 2.54 -33.17
CA ASP A 81 -27.33 3.81 -33.86
C ASP A 81 -26.80 3.59 -35.29
N LEU A 82 -25.95 2.60 -35.48
CA LEU A 82 -25.47 2.20 -36.80
C LEU A 82 -26.61 1.64 -37.67
N ALA A 83 -27.45 0.75 -37.12
CA ALA A 83 -28.59 0.21 -37.85
C ALA A 83 -29.53 1.34 -38.30
N VAL A 84 -29.85 2.28 -37.42
CA VAL A 84 -30.71 3.45 -37.74
C VAL A 84 -30.10 4.30 -38.87
N LYS A 85 -28.78 4.49 -38.89
CA LYS A 85 -28.09 5.23 -39.96
C LYS A 85 -28.05 4.47 -41.29
N GLU A 86 -27.93 3.15 -41.24
CA GLU A 86 -27.87 2.28 -42.43
C GLU A 86 -29.26 1.95 -43.00
N GLU A 87 -30.33 2.05 -42.21
CA GLU A 87 -31.69 1.65 -42.60
C GLU A 87 -32.35 2.58 -43.63
N ARG A 88 -31.66 3.63 -44.11
CA ARG A 88 -32.07 4.45 -45.28
C ARG A 88 -33.59 4.77 -45.30
N TYR A 89 -34.13 5.24 -44.18
CA TYR A 89 -35.54 5.61 -44.08
C TYR A 89 -35.96 6.70 -45.09
N ASP A 90 -35.01 7.47 -45.62
CA ASP A 90 -35.22 8.49 -46.66
C ASP A 90 -35.56 7.89 -48.05
N ASP A 91 -35.25 6.62 -48.31
CA ASP A 91 -35.50 5.97 -49.60
C ASP A 91 -36.84 5.23 -49.68
N ALA A 92 -37.56 5.15 -48.56
CA ALA A 92 -38.90 4.60 -48.47
C ALA A 92 -39.96 5.71 -48.54
N VAL A 93 -39.88 6.55 -49.58
CA VAL A 93 -40.91 7.56 -49.94
C VAL A 93 -41.55 7.20 -51.27
#